data_AF-R1ECL3-F1
#
_entry.id   AF-R1ECL3-F1
#
_cell.length_a   1.000
_cell.length_b   1.000
_cell.length_c   1.000
_cell.angle_alpha   90.00
_cell.angle_beta   90.00
_cell.angle_gamma   90.00
#
_symmetry.space_group_name_H-M   'P 1'
#
loop_
_entity.id
_entity.type
_entity.pdbx_description
1 polymer ?
#
loop_
_entity_poly.entity_id
_entity_poly.type
_entity_poly.pdbx_seq_one_letter_code
_entity_poly.pdbx_strand_id
1 'polypeptide(L)' 'MLIDSPDKYPFAVFSDVYSQSVTVNWPYNSTDALSQDESALDTIFEKHIRRLSNWTVSPTFHSFYPELAAAMWSHD' A
#
# COMPACT_ATOMS: atom_id res chain seq x y z
N MET A 1 5.11 -12.64 -7.95
CA MET A 1 4.75 -11.26 -8.34
C MET A 1 3.46 -10.93 -7.61
N LEU A 2 3.26 -9.70 -7.09
CA LEU A 2 2.09 -9.40 -6.22
C LEU A 2 0.75 -9.41 -6.97
N ILE A 3 0.79 -9.29 -8.31
CA ILE A 3 -0.36 -9.39 -9.21
C ILE A 3 0.05 -10.33 -10.34
N ASP A 4 -0.62 -11.47 -10.44
CA ASP A 4 -0.28 -12.55 -11.41
C ASP A 4 -0.94 -12.32 -12.79
N SER A 5 -1.82 -11.31 -12.91
CA SER A 5 -2.50 -10.95 -14.15
C SER A 5 -2.83 -9.43 -14.19
N PRO A 6 -1.85 -8.57 -14.50
CA PRO A 6 -2.04 -7.12 -14.52
C PRO A 6 -3.08 -6.66 -15.55
N ASP A 7 -3.26 -7.38 -16.66
CA ASP A 7 -4.26 -7.07 -17.69
C ASP A 7 -5.71 -7.20 -17.19
N LYS A 8 -5.91 -7.99 -16.12
CA LYS A 8 -7.21 -8.20 -15.48
C LYS A 8 -7.68 -6.97 -14.69
N TYR A 9 -6.75 -6.07 -14.37
CA TYR A 9 -7.00 -4.91 -13.52
C TYR A 9 -6.41 -3.65 -14.17
N PRO A 10 -7.19 -3.00 -15.07
CA PRO A 10 -6.77 -1.73 -15.65
C PRO A 10 -6.38 -0.74 -14.56
N PHE A 11 -5.23 -0.09 -14.73
CA PHE A 11 -4.65 0.79 -13.70
C PHE A 11 -5.67 1.78 -13.13
N ALA A 12 -6.52 2.38 -13.98
CA ALA A 12 -7.53 3.35 -13.54
C ALA A 12 -8.55 2.78 -12.55
N VAL A 13 -8.97 1.52 -12.75
CA VAL A 13 -9.93 0.84 -11.86
C VAL A 13 -9.23 0.39 -10.59
N PHE A 14 -8.02 -0.14 -10.72
CA PHE A 14 -7.20 -0.52 -9.57
C PHE A 14 -6.87 0.67 -8.68
N SER A 15 -6.42 1.79 -9.27
CA SER A 15 -6.00 2.98 -8.54
C SER A 15 -7.14 3.62 -7.75
N ASP A 16 -8.35 3.63 -8.32
CA ASP A 16 -9.52 4.18 -7.64
C ASP A 16 -9.88 3.35 -6.39
N VAL A 17 -9.98 2.03 -6.55
CA VAL A 17 -10.34 1.12 -5.44
C VAL A 17 -9.21 1.05 -4.40
N TYR A 18 -7.96 1.02 -4.84
CA TYR A 18 -6.78 0.97 -3.97
C TYR A 18 -6.64 2.25 -3.13
N SER A 19 -6.73 3.43 -3.74
CA SER A 19 -6.58 4.71 -3.04
C SER A 19 -7.63 4.94 -1.95
N GLN A 20 -8.83 4.38 -2.12
CA GLN A 20 -9.92 4.49 -1.15
C GLN A 20 -9.88 3.41 -0.06
N SER A 21 -9.15 2.32 -0.30
CA SER A 21 -9.25 1.12 0.54
C SER A 21 -7.96 0.72 1.23
N VAL A 22 -6.85 1.39 0.94
CA VAL A 22 -5.52 1.03 1.45
C VAL A 22 -4.91 2.21 2.18
N THR A 23 -4.52 1.99 3.43
CA THR A 23 -3.93 3.00 4.30
C THR A 23 -2.57 2.53 4.80
N VAL A 24 -1.55 3.36 4.66
CA VAL A 24 -0.25 3.14 5.32
C VAL A 24 -0.40 3.55 6.80
N ASN A 25 -0.14 2.62 7.70
CA ASN A 25 -0.19 2.83 9.16
C ASN A 25 1.08 3.57 9.62
N TRP A 26 1.23 4.83 9.21
CA TRP A 26 2.33 5.67 9.64
C TRP A 26 2.01 6.30 11.01
N PRO A 27 2.79 6.02 12.07
CA PRO A 27 2.48 6.49 13.42
C PRO A 27 2.98 7.92 13.70
N TYR A 28 3.77 8.51 12.80
CA TYR A 28 4.37 9.84 12.96
C TYR A 28 3.66 10.89 12.09
N ASN A 29 4.14 12.13 12.11
CA ASN A 29 3.57 13.17 11.28
C ASN A 29 3.85 12.87 9.80
N SER A 30 2.92 13.23 8.92
CA SER A 30 3.11 13.14 7.47
C SER A 30 4.27 13.99 6.98
N THR A 31 4.64 15.07 7.67
CA THR A 31 5.84 15.87 7.35
C THR A 31 7.13 15.08 7.59
N ASP A 32 7.12 14.14 8.53
CA ASP A 32 8.27 13.28 8.83
C ASP A 32 8.45 12.16 7.79
N ALA A 33 7.51 12.04 6.85
CA ALA A 33 7.61 11.10 5.73
C ALA A 33 8.46 11.64 4.57
N LEU A 34 8.81 12.93 4.59
CA LEU A 34 9.62 13.59 3.58
C LEU A 34 11.04 13.83 4.09
N SER A 35 11.99 13.84 3.15
CA SER A 35 13.36 14.26 3.43
C SER A 35 13.40 15.74 3.83
N GLN A 36 14.52 16.18 4.43
CA GLN A 36 14.67 17.57 4.90
C GLN A 36 14.55 18.63 3.79
N ASP A 37 14.84 18.25 2.55
CA ASP A 37 14.72 19.08 1.36
C ASP A 37 13.36 18.91 0.64
N GLU A 38 12.44 18.13 1.23
CA GLU A 38 11.08 17.83 0.74
C GLU A 38 11.02 17.29 -0.70
N SER A 39 12.16 16.90 -1.27
CA SER A 39 12.29 16.46 -2.65
C SER A 39 12.14 14.94 -2.81
N ALA A 40 12.26 14.21 -1.69
CA ALA A 40 12.23 12.75 -1.63
C ALA A 40 11.49 12.25 -0.37
N LEU A 41 11.24 10.95 -0.33
CA LEU A 41 10.75 10.28 0.87
C LEU A 41 11.89 10.13 1.88
N ASP A 42 11.56 10.27 3.18
CA ASP A 42 12.52 9.96 4.23
C ASP A 42 12.87 8.46 4.22
N THR A 43 14.13 8.14 4.51
CA THR A 43 14.62 6.76 4.49
C THR A 43 13.90 5.84 5.49
N ILE A 44 13.42 6.38 6.61
CA ILE A 44 12.62 5.66 7.60
C ILE A 44 11.24 5.37 7.01
N PHE A 45 10.61 6.37 6.40
CA PHE A 45 9.33 6.21 5.73
C PHE A 45 9.41 5.20 4.57
N GLU A 46 10.45 5.25 3.74
CA GLU A 46 10.67 4.26 2.68
C GLU A 46 10.76 2.83 3.23
N LYS A 47 11.51 2.63 4.31
CA LYS A 47 11.60 1.31 4.97
C LYS A 47 10.26 0.88 5.54
N HIS A 48 9.45 1.83 6.02
CA HIS A 48 8.13 1.58 6.58
C HIS A 48 7.14 1.10 5.52
N ILE A 49 7.03 1.82 4.39
CA ILE A 49 6.09 1.45 3.31
C ILE A 49 6.48 0.17 2.59
N ARG A 50 7.75 -0.25 2.65
CA ARG A 50 8.20 -1.53 2.07
C ARG A 50 7.69 -2.76 2.84
N ARG A 51 7.27 -2.60 4.10
CA ARG A 51 6.74 -3.70 4.92
C ARG A 51 5.23 -3.74 4.79
N LEU A 52 4.68 -4.75 4.13
CA LEU A 52 3.22 -4.89 3.94
C LEU A 52 2.45 -5.00 5.26
N SER A 53 3.07 -5.48 6.34
CA SER A 53 2.49 -5.48 7.69
C SER A 53 2.14 -4.08 8.22
N ASN A 54 2.74 -3.03 7.64
CA ASN A 54 2.44 -1.65 7.99
C ASN A 54 1.25 -1.06 7.20
N TRP A 55 0.54 -1.88 6.44
CA TRP A 55 -0.57 -1.44 5.61
C TRP A 55 -1.87 -2.03 6.16
N THR A 56 -2.89 -1.20 6.29
CA THR A 56 -4.26 -1.66 6.57
C THR A 56 -5.07 -1.58 5.30
N VAL A 57 -5.85 -2.62 5.05
CA VAL A 57 -6.73 -2.69 3.89
C VAL A 57 -8.16 -2.90 4.33
N SER A 58 -9.06 -2.10 3.76
CA SER A 58 -10.48 -2.15 4.02
C SER A 58 -11.07 -3.53 3.64
N PRO A 59 -12.03 -4.05 4.40
CA PRO A 59 -12.75 -5.28 4.06
C PRO A 59 -13.36 -5.26 2.65
N THR A 60 -13.71 -4.08 2.13
CA THR A 60 -14.25 -3.93 0.78
C THR A 60 -13.23 -4.35 -0.28
N PHE A 61 -11.94 -4.07 -0.08
CA PHE A 61 -10.87 -4.45 -1.00
C PHE A 61 -10.62 -5.96 -1.03
N HIS A 62 -10.82 -6.64 0.10
CA HIS A 62 -10.74 -8.11 0.20
C HIS A 62 -11.69 -8.80 -0.79
N SER A 63 -12.90 -8.26 -0.96
CA SER A 63 -13.90 -8.80 -1.88
C SER A 63 -13.54 -8.60 -3.36
N PHE A 64 -12.80 -7.55 -3.70
CA PHE A 64 -12.41 -7.25 -5.09
C PHE A 64 -11.06 -7.87 -5.47
N TYR A 65 -10.15 -8.01 -4.50
CA TYR A 65 -8.76 -8.42 -4.73
C TYR A 65 -8.28 -9.45 -3.69
N PRO A 66 -8.87 -10.65 -3.66
CA PRO A 66 -8.56 -11.67 -2.66
C PRO A 66 -7.10 -12.15 -2.70
N GLU A 67 -6.47 -12.17 -3.87
CA GLU A 67 -5.05 -12.56 -4.03
C GLU A 67 -4.09 -11.53 -3.43
N LEU A 68 -4.39 -10.24 -3.63
CA LEU A 68 -3.58 -9.14 -3.11
C LEU A 68 -3.77 -9.00 -1.60
N ALA A 69 -5.01 -9.20 -1.14
CA ALA A 69 -5.33 -9.40 0.27
C ALA A 69 -4.48 -10.55 0.86
N ALA A 70 -4.51 -11.76 0.29
CA ALA A 70 -3.73 -12.87 0.82
C ALA A 70 -2.23 -12.55 0.97
N ALA A 71 -1.62 -11.87 -0.01
CA ALA A 71 -0.21 -11.47 0.05
C ALA A 71 0.13 -10.42 1.11
N MET A 72 -0.81 -9.56 1.51
CA MET A 72 -0.59 -8.59 2.59
C MET A 72 -0.77 -9.20 3.98
N TRP A 73 -1.52 -10.30 4.08
CA TRP A 73 -1.77 -11.02 5.33
C TRP A 73 -0.86 -12.24 5.52
N SER A 74 -0.15 -12.69 4.47
CA SER A 74 0.90 -13.71 4.61
C SER A 74 2.08 -13.10 5.36
N HIS A 75 2.06 -13.28 6.67
CA HIS A 75 3.17 -13.04 7.57
C HIS A 75 4.30 -14.02 7.21
N ASP A 76 5.31 -13.54 6.51
CA ASP A 76 6.67 -14.11 6.54
C ASP A 76 7.57 -13.19 7.37
#